data_AF-A0A1E3UA09-F1
#
_entry.id   AF-A0A1E3UA09-F1
#
_cell.length_a   1.000
_cell.length_b   1.000
_cell.length_c   1.000
_cell.angle_alpha   90.00
_cell.angle_beta   90.00
_cell.angle_gamma   90.00
#
_symmetry.space_group_name_H-M   'P 1'
#
loop_
_entity.id
_entity.type
_entity.pdbx_description
1 polymer ?
#
loop_
_entity_poly.entity_id
_entity_poly.type
_entity_poly.pdbx_seq_one_letter_code
_entity_poly.pdbx_strand_id
1 'polypeptide(L)'
;MIKEEWQQIKENQDVRQNLSRLRQEIKDKDLRRRFSELIRGEEFLLTELLHSEDAKTRKNAALLMGDLGRQEFMAPVFESYRKEEQRFVRSSYLTAMGNFDYEEYVQDLKECLEELQKTEVTAENQKHLAEEMRELSSLIVRAEGIQTHRFTGWNESFDIILLTNRNFAEYTQKELISLEPGAKTKLFGAGVKARVTNLKWVDTIRTYHELLFVIKGMENSPMDALQMAEKIVKSDLLCWLEKIHAGEAPYFFRVEMKSKKPLDEKSAFVKKLSARIERLSQRRLTNNTANYELELRVIQNKEGGCNLLVKLFTLKDDRFSYRKEVIPTSIRPVNAALTAALAAEYMKENAQVLDPFCGVGTMLIERYKAVKASSTYGVDIQEDAIVKARINTRAAGQIIHYINRDFFRFEHAYLFDEVITDMPFQIGRITEEDVEEIYERFFHSISDYLNPDALMILYSHNKELVERFAPRSRFYIYKSFEISKKEGTYVLLLRRRG
;
A
#
# COMPACT_ATOMS: atom_id res chain seq x y z
N MET A 1 3.00 30.75 36.41
CA MET A 1 2.37 30.51 35.11
C MET A 1 1.03 29.82 35.32
N ILE A 2 0.83 28.51 35.12
CA ILE A 2 -0.50 27.85 35.25
C ILE A 2 -1.42 28.33 36.40
N LYS A 3 -0.91 28.51 37.62
CA LYS A 3 -1.71 29.00 38.77
C LYS A 3 -2.14 30.47 38.62
N GLU A 4 -1.27 31.31 38.09
CA GLU A 4 -1.52 32.73 37.86
C GLU A 4 -2.52 32.93 36.72
N GLU A 5 -2.37 32.18 35.63
CA GLU A 5 -3.30 32.23 34.49
C GLU A 5 -4.69 31.74 34.89
N TRP A 6 -4.78 30.69 35.71
CA TRP A 6 -6.06 30.25 36.27
C TRP A 6 -6.68 31.32 37.18
N GLN A 7 -5.88 31.95 38.04
CA GLN A 7 -6.36 33.00 38.93
C GLN A 7 -6.88 34.21 38.14
N GLN A 8 -6.19 34.64 37.08
CA GLN A 8 -6.65 35.72 36.21
C GLN A 8 -7.95 35.35 35.48
N ILE A 9 -8.12 34.10 35.06
CA ILE A 9 -9.40 33.62 34.50
C ILE A 9 -10.52 33.75 35.53
N LYS A 10 -10.28 33.38 36.79
CA LYS A 10 -11.27 33.53 37.88
C LYS A 10 -11.64 34.98 38.14
N GLU A 11 -10.69 35.89 37.94
CA GLU A 11 -10.89 37.34 38.09
C GLU A 11 -11.43 37.99 36.80
N ASN A 12 -11.80 37.20 35.79
CA ASN A 12 -12.28 37.64 34.48
C ASN A 12 -11.29 38.57 33.72
N GLN A 13 -9.99 38.37 33.95
CA GLN A 13 -8.90 39.12 33.32
C GLN A 13 -8.27 38.31 32.18
N ASP A 14 -8.20 38.94 31.00
CA ASP A 14 -7.54 38.37 29.79
C ASP A 14 -7.91 36.90 29.50
N VAL A 15 -9.17 36.54 29.77
CA VAL A 15 -9.66 35.15 29.82
C VAL A 15 -9.27 34.37 28.55
N ARG A 16 -9.50 34.95 27.37
CA ARG A 16 -9.20 34.32 26.08
C ARG A 16 -7.70 33.99 25.94
N GLN A 17 -6.83 34.94 26.30
CA GLN A 17 -5.38 34.81 26.19
C GLN A 17 -4.87 33.76 27.18
N ASN A 18 -5.38 33.81 28.41
CA ASN A 18 -5.01 32.88 29.48
C ASN A 18 -5.45 31.45 29.16
N LEU A 19 -6.68 31.23 28.65
CA LEU A 19 -7.09 29.90 28.14
C LEU A 19 -6.16 29.38 27.04
N SER A 20 -5.78 30.26 26.11
CA SER A 20 -4.87 29.88 25.02
C SER A 20 -3.48 29.52 25.52
N ARG A 21 -2.96 30.20 26.55
CA ARG A 21 -1.66 29.91 27.17
C ARG A 21 -1.71 28.59 27.93
N LEU A 22 -2.71 28.41 28.79
CA LEU A 22 -2.95 27.17 29.53
C LEU A 22 -2.93 25.95 28.61
N ARG A 23 -3.64 26.00 27.48
CA ARG A 23 -3.63 24.92 26.48
C ARG A 23 -2.25 24.59 25.91
N GLN A 24 -1.37 25.58 25.75
CA GLN A 24 0.00 25.33 25.31
C GLN A 24 0.84 24.71 26.44
N GLU A 25 0.68 25.18 27.67
CA GLU A 25 1.40 24.67 28.84
C GLU A 25 1.05 23.21 29.14
N ILE A 26 -0.24 22.86 29.14
CA ILE A 26 -0.70 21.49 29.48
C ILE A 26 -0.45 20.45 28.37
N LYS A 27 0.26 20.82 27.29
CA LYS A 27 0.88 19.83 26.40
C LYS A 27 1.97 19.04 27.12
N ASP A 28 2.61 19.66 28.11
CA ASP A 28 3.46 18.95 29.06
C ASP A 28 2.60 18.13 30.03
N LYS A 29 2.93 16.84 30.17
CA LYS A 29 2.15 15.89 30.98
C LYS A 29 2.17 16.22 32.48
N ASP A 30 3.29 16.73 32.99
CA ASP A 30 3.40 17.12 34.39
C ASP A 30 2.62 18.39 34.68
N LEU A 31 2.67 19.38 33.78
CA LEU A 31 1.87 20.60 33.89
C LEU A 31 0.37 20.29 33.78
N ARG A 32 -0.03 19.38 32.88
CA ARG A 32 -1.41 18.91 32.78
C ARG A 32 -1.92 18.30 34.08
N ARG A 33 -1.13 17.41 34.70
CA ARG A 33 -1.49 16.80 35.99
C ARG A 33 -1.64 17.86 37.09
N ARG A 34 -0.68 18.79 37.19
CA ARG A 34 -0.73 19.88 38.17
C ARG A 34 -1.92 20.81 37.97
N PHE A 35 -2.22 21.16 36.72
CA PHE A 35 -3.38 21.99 36.39
C PHE A 35 -4.70 21.26 36.70
N SER A 36 -4.78 19.97 36.37
CA SER A 36 -5.90 19.11 36.75
C SER A 36 -6.10 19.11 38.27
N GLU A 37 -5.05 18.95 39.07
CA GLU A 37 -5.15 19.05 40.54
C GLU A 37 -5.56 20.44 41.02
N LEU A 38 -5.05 21.50 40.38
CA LEU A 38 -5.33 22.90 40.75
C LEU A 38 -6.82 23.25 40.61
N ILE A 39 -7.48 22.79 39.55
CA ILE A 39 -8.89 23.12 39.26
C ILE A 39 -9.87 22.18 39.95
N ARG A 40 -9.41 21.27 40.82
CA ARG A 40 -10.27 20.29 41.47
C ARG A 40 -11.34 20.97 42.33
N GLY A 41 -12.62 20.73 42.03
CA GLY A 41 -13.76 21.39 42.66
C GLY A 41 -14.12 22.76 42.07
N GLU A 42 -13.36 23.24 41.09
CA GLU A 42 -13.58 24.51 40.37
C GLU A 42 -13.86 24.26 38.87
N GLU A 43 -14.15 23.02 38.46
CA GLU A 43 -14.30 22.63 37.05
C GLU A 43 -15.50 23.29 36.37
N PHE A 44 -16.54 23.61 37.15
CA PHE A 44 -17.73 24.31 36.68
C PHE A 44 -17.39 25.66 36.02
N LEU A 45 -16.30 26.32 36.45
CA LEU A 45 -15.85 27.58 35.84
C LEU A 45 -15.48 27.40 34.36
N LEU A 46 -14.92 26.24 33.96
CA LEU A 46 -14.69 25.97 32.55
C LEU A 46 -16.01 25.83 31.78
N THR A 47 -17.03 25.22 32.38
CA THR A 47 -18.36 25.07 31.76
C THR A 47 -19.09 26.40 31.61
N GLU A 48 -18.92 27.33 32.53
CA GLU A 48 -19.43 28.71 32.40
C GLU A 48 -18.80 29.43 31.20
N LEU A 49 -17.50 29.21 30.95
CA LEU A 49 -16.81 29.82 29.81
C LEU A 49 -17.33 29.34 28.43
N LEU A 50 -18.03 28.20 28.36
CA LEU A 50 -18.73 27.77 27.16
C LEU A 50 -19.93 28.67 26.80
N HIS A 51 -20.36 29.52 27.72
CA HIS A 51 -21.46 30.49 27.53
C HIS A 51 -20.95 31.93 27.33
N SER A 52 -19.63 32.13 27.21
CA SER A 52 -19.05 33.45 26.96
C SER A 52 -19.57 34.06 25.66
N GLU A 53 -19.80 35.38 25.65
CA GLU A 53 -20.14 36.13 24.43
C GLU A 53 -19.02 36.05 23.37
N ASP A 54 -17.76 35.94 23.81
CA ASP A 54 -16.61 35.80 22.92
C ASP A 54 -16.48 34.36 22.39
N ALA A 55 -16.76 34.19 21.10
CA ALA A 55 -16.64 32.93 20.38
C ALA A 55 -15.26 32.27 20.49
N LYS A 56 -14.18 33.05 20.63
CA LYS A 56 -12.82 32.51 20.78
C LYS A 56 -12.55 32.02 22.21
N THR A 57 -13.20 32.61 23.21
CA THR A 57 -13.21 32.12 24.59
C THR A 57 -13.92 30.77 24.65
N ARG A 58 -15.13 30.66 24.08
CA ARG A 58 -15.86 29.37 23.98
C ARG A 58 -15.02 28.29 23.29
N LYS A 59 -14.41 28.63 22.15
CA LYS A 59 -13.48 27.75 21.41
C LYS A 59 -12.36 27.22 22.30
N ASN A 60 -11.66 28.11 23.01
CA ASN A 60 -10.51 27.72 23.82
C ASN A 60 -10.93 26.97 25.08
N ALA A 61 -12.08 27.28 25.68
CA ALA A 61 -12.63 26.55 26.81
C ALA A 61 -12.95 25.09 26.43
N ALA A 62 -13.68 24.87 25.34
CA ALA A 62 -14.00 23.53 24.84
C ALA A 62 -12.72 22.72 24.56
N LEU A 63 -11.76 23.31 23.85
CA LEU A 63 -10.50 22.62 23.56
C LEU A 63 -9.67 22.35 24.82
N LEU A 64 -9.66 23.24 25.81
CA LEU A 64 -8.98 23.02 27.09
C LEU A 64 -9.61 21.84 27.86
N MET A 65 -10.94 21.73 27.87
CA MET A 65 -11.63 20.56 28.43
C MET A 65 -11.23 19.26 27.73
N GLY A 66 -11.16 19.28 26.39
CA GLY A 66 -10.67 18.14 25.61
C GLY A 66 -9.21 17.80 25.91
N ASP A 67 -8.34 18.81 26.00
CA ASP A 67 -6.91 18.64 26.32
C ASP A 67 -6.72 18.06 27.76
N LEU A 68 -7.65 18.34 28.68
CA LEU A 68 -7.72 17.75 30.02
C LEU A 68 -8.24 16.31 30.03
N GLY A 69 -9.14 15.95 29.11
CA GLY A 69 -9.64 14.58 28.92
C GLY A 69 -10.49 14.05 30.07
N ARG A 70 -11.19 14.92 30.82
CA ARG A 70 -12.09 14.49 31.91
C ARG A 70 -13.50 14.24 31.40
N GLN A 71 -14.03 13.06 31.73
CA GLN A 71 -15.32 12.59 31.22
C GLN A 71 -16.51 13.49 31.61
N GLU A 72 -16.44 14.16 32.77
CA GLU A 72 -17.46 15.12 33.23
C GLU A 72 -17.71 16.29 32.26
N PHE A 73 -16.75 16.60 31.38
CA PHE A 73 -16.91 17.65 30.37
C PHE A 73 -17.62 17.19 29.09
N MET A 74 -17.85 15.90 28.88
CA MET A 74 -18.42 15.38 27.63
C MET A 74 -19.82 15.98 27.38
N ALA A 75 -20.72 15.89 28.35
CA ALA A 75 -22.08 16.41 28.23
C ALA A 75 -22.11 17.94 28.01
N PRO A 76 -21.44 18.78 28.84
CA PRO A 76 -21.36 20.22 28.59
C PRO A 76 -20.82 20.59 27.20
N VAL A 77 -19.75 19.93 26.74
CA VAL A 77 -19.16 20.19 25.42
C VAL A 77 -20.12 19.82 24.30
N PHE A 78 -20.86 18.72 24.42
CA PHE A 78 -21.86 18.31 23.43
C PHE A 78 -23.07 19.24 23.36
N GLU A 79 -23.62 19.63 24.51
CA GLU A 79 -24.73 20.57 24.56
C GLU A 79 -24.36 21.93 23.97
N SER A 80 -23.17 22.45 24.29
CA SER A 80 -22.67 23.70 23.71
C SER A 80 -22.41 23.58 22.21
N TYR A 81 -21.93 22.43 21.72
CA TYR A 81 -21.82 22.16 20.29
C TYR A 81 -23.16 22.23 19.56
N ARG A 82 -24.24 21.66 20.13
CA ARG A 82 -25.59 21.73 19.52
C ARG A 82 -26.12 23.16 19.46
N LYS A 83 -25.80 24.01 20.44
CA LYS A 83 -26.24 25.41 20.53
C LYS A 83 -25.33 26.41 19.80
N GLU A 84 -24.11 26.02 19.42
CA GLU A 84 -23.14 26.95 18.84
C GLU A 84 -23.54 27.41 17.43
N GLU A 85 -23.76 28.72 17.28
CA GLU A 85 -24.11 29.36 16.01
C GLU A 85 -22.86 29.71 15.17
N GLN A 86 -21.71 29.95 15.81
CA GLN A 86 -20.50 30.36 15.12
C GLN A 86 -19.78 29.16 14.50
N ARG A 87 -19.95 28.97 13.18
CA ARG A 87 -19.41 27.84 12.41
C ARG A 87 -17.91 27.57 12.60
N PHE A 88 -17.10 28.62 12.72
CA PHE A 88 -15.64 28.48 12.92
C PHE A 88 -15.24 27.92 14.30
N VAL A 89 -16.20 27.84 15.24
CA VAL A 89 -16.02 27.29 16.59
C VAL A 89 -16.48 25.83 16.64
N ARG A 90 -17.55 25.47 15.92
CA ARG A 90 -18.20 24.14 15.98
C ARG A 90 -17.23 22.95 15.85
N SER A 91 -16.30 22.99 14.89
CA SER A 91 -15.28 21.93 14.72
C SER A 91 -14.35 21.76 15.93
N SER A 92 -14.16 22.80 16.74
CA SER A 92 -13.31 22.75 17.94
C SER A 92 -13.97 21.97 19.07
N TYR A 93 -15.31 22.01 19.19
CA TYR A 93 -16.03 21.15 20.14
C TYR A 93 -15.88 19.68 19.75
N LEU A 94 -16.05 19.34 18.47
CA LEU A 94 -15.86 17.98 17.98
C LEU A 94 -14.42 17.48 18.20
N THR A 95 -13.43 18.36 17.99
CA THR A 95 -12.03 18.07 18.32
C THR A 95 -11.87 17.76 19.81
N ALA A 96 -12.53 18.52 20.70
CA ALA A 96 -12.50 18.27 22.14
C ALA A 96 -13.14 16.92 22.49
N MET A 97 -14.33 16.63 21.93
CA MET A 97 -15.07 15.38 22.16
C MET A 97 -14.23 14.13 21.86
N GLY A 98 -13.34 14.21 20.86
CA GLY A 98 -12.45 13.11 20.51
C GLY A 98 -11.44 12.69 21.59
N ASN A 99 -11.39 13.39 22.73
CA ASN A 99 -10.56 13.06 23.90
C ASN A 99 -11.39 12.48 25.08
N PHE A 100 -12.69 12.30 24.91
CA PHE A 100 -13.58 11.69 25.90
C PHE A 100 -14.05 10.31 25.44
N ASP A 101 -14.76 9.60 26.31
CA ASP A 101 -15.64 8.53 25.90
C ASP A 101 -16.96 9.13 25.41
N TYR A 102 -17.27 8.97 24.12
CA TYR A 102 -18.44 9.56 23.47
C TYR A 102 -19.33 8.50 22.82
N GLU A 103 -19.20 7.22 23.19
CA GLU A 103 -19.93 6.12 22.57
C GLU A 103 -21.46 6.33 22.62
N GLU A 104 -21.98 6.86 23.74
CA GLU A 104 -23.40 7.17 23.92
C GLU A 104 -23.92 8.28 22.97
N TYR A 105 -23.03 9.11 22.41
CA TYR A 105 -23.38 10.24 21.54
C TYR A 105 -23.22 9.93 20.05
N VAL A 106 -22.78 8.72 19.68
CA VAL A 106 -22.45 8.38 18.29
C VAL A 106 -23.66 8.54 17.37
N GLN A 107 -24.86 8.18 17.84
CA GLN A 107 -26.08 8.34 17.06
C GLN A 107 -26.41 9.82 16.82
N ASP A 108 -26.29 10.67 17.83
CA ASP A 108 -26.51 12.12 17.66
C ASP A 108 -25.47 12.76 16.73
N LEU A 109 -24.22 12.28 16.77
CA LEU A 109 -23.16 12.76 15.86
C LEU A 109 -23.49 12.41 14.40
N LYS A 110 -24.09 11.23 14.14
CA LYS A 110 -24.59 10.85 12.81
C LYS A 110 -25.71 11.76 12.34
N GLU A 111 -26.68 12.04 13.21
CA GLU A 111 -27.79 12.96 12.91
C GLU A 111 -27.26 14.36 12.58
N CYS A 112 -26.31 14.87 13.37
CA CYS A 112 -25.63 16.13 13.07
C CYS A 112 -24.95 16.12 11.69
N LEU A 113 -24.31 15.01 11.32
CA LEU A 113 -23.64 14.87 10.02
C LEU A 113 -24.65 14.89 8.87
N GLU A 114 -25.79 14.21 9.02
CA GLU A 114 -26.88 14.23 8.04
C GLU A 114 -27.50 15.63 7.88
N GLU A 115 -27.73 16.35 8.97
CA GLU A 115 -28.19 17.75 8.96
C GLU A 115 -27.21 18.66 8.20
N LEU A 116 -25.91 18.51 8.46
CA LEU A 116 -24.86 19.27 7.76
C LEU A 116 -24.79 18.95 6.27
N GLN A 117 -24.99 17.70 5.86
CA GLN A 117 -25.02 17.30 4.45
C GLN A 117 -26.14 17.97 3.66
N LYS A 118 -27.26 18.31 4.32
CA LYS A 118 -28.42 19.00 3.73
C LYS A 118 -28.26 20.53 3.70
N THR A 119 -27.24 21.08 4.37
CA THR A 119 -27.02 22.53 4.45
C THR A 119 -26.48 23.10 3.13
N GLU A 120 -27.02 24.23 2.68
CA GLU A 120 -26.54 24.92 1.48
C GLU A 120 -25.09 25.41 1.65
N VAL A 121 -24.24 25.09 0.67
CA VAL A 121 -22.81 25.44 0.70
C VAL A 121 -22.57 26.73 -0.08
N THR A 122 -22.21 27.80 0.65
CA THR A 122 -21.80 29.10 0.12
C THR A 122 -20.27 29.24 0.14
N ALA A 123 -19.72 30.24 -0.56
CA ALA A 123 -18.28 30.50 -0.55
C ALA A 123 -17.74 30.81 0.87
N GLU A 124 -18.56 31.42 1.72
CA GLU A 124 -18.20 31.82 3.08
C GLU A 124 -18.23 30.65 4.06
N ASN A 125 -19.23 29.76 3.97
CA ASN A 125 -19.38 28.65 4.91
C ASN A 125 -18.62 27.37 4.50
N GLN A 126 -18.20 27.27 3.23
CA GLN A 126 -17.64 26.04 2.66
C GLN A 126 -16.48 25.47 3.47
N LYS A 127 -15.57 26.32 3.95
CA LYS A 127 -14.42 25.88 4.74
C LYS A 127 -14.86 25.26 6.07
N HIS A 128 -15.75 25.93 6.78
CA HIS A 128 -16.18 25.51 8.12
C HIS A 128 -17.09 24.29 8.07
N LEU A 129 -18.02 24.21 7.10
CA LEU A 129 -18.82 23.01 6.88
C LEU A 129 -17.92 21.80 6.59
N ALA A 130 -16.92 21.96 5.72
CA ALA A 130 -16.00 20.88 5.40
C ALA A 130 -15.12 20.45 6.60
N GLU A 131 -14.77 21.38 7.50
CA GLU A 131 -14.06 21.06 8.75
C GLU A 131 -14.97 20.32 9.73
N GLU A 132 -16.19 20.81 9.95
CA GLU A 132 -17.16 20.20 10.86
C GLU A 132 -17.56 18.78 10.44
N MET A 133 -17.90 18.59 9.15
CA MET A 133 -18.22 17.27 8.60
C MET A 133 -17.05 16.28 8.72
N ARG A 134 -15.81 16.77 8.57
CA ARG A 134 -14.61 15.94 8.71
C ARG A 134 -14.44 15.46 10.15
N GLU A 135 -14.57 16.35 11.13
CA GLU A 135 -14.45 15.97 12.53
C GLU A 135 -15.57 15.01 12.96
N LEU A 136 -16.83 15.26 12.56
CA LEU A 136 -17.93 14.32 12.80
C LEU A 136 -17.65 12.94 12.21
N SER A 137 -17.28 12.89 10.93
CA SER A 137 -16.97 11.62 10.27
C SER A 137 -15.82 10.89 10.96
N SER A 138 -14.81 11.62 11.43
CA SER A 138 -13.66 11.07 12.17
C SER A 138 -14.08 10.45 13.51
N LEU A 139 -14.96 11.13 14.27
CA LEU A 139 -15.48 10.63 15.54
C LEU A 139 -16.33 9.36 15.34
N ILE A 140 -17.27 9.38 14.38
CA ILE A 140 -18.14 8.25 14.06
C ILE A 140 -17.30 7.04 13.66
N VAL A 141 -16.37 7.23 12.72
CA VAL A 141 -15.47 6.17 12.25
C VAL A 141 -14.60 5.60 13.37
N ARG A 142 -14.14 6.44 14.31
CA ARG A 142 -13.33 5.98 15.45
C ARG A 142 -14.14 5.16 16.44
N ALA A 143 -15.41 5.50 16.67
CA ALA A 143 -16.28 4.77 17.58
C ALA A 143 -16.75 3.43 16.99
N GLU A 144 -17.21 3.43 15.74
CA GLU A 144 -17.76 2.22 15.11
C GLU A 144 -16.69 1.29 14.53
N GLY A 145 -15.46 1.80 14.41
CA GLY A 145 -14.41 1.18 13.63
C GLY A 145 -14.66 1.33 12.13
N ILE A 146 -13.61 1.12 11.34
CA ILE A 146 -13.75 1.07 9.88
C ILE A 146 -14.17 -0.34 9.51
N GLN A 147 -15.47 -0.52 9.28
CA GLN A 147 -15.94 -1.74 8.62
C GLN A 147 -15.52 -1.67 7.15
N THR A 148 -14.44 -2.38 6.80
CA THR A 148 -14.07 -2.54 5.40
C THR A 148 -15.07 -3.43 4.70
N HIS A 149 -15.61 -2.95 3.59
CA HIS A 149 -16.44 -3.68 2.66
C HIS A 149 -15.77 -4.98 2.24
N ARG A 150 -16.57 -6.04 2.16
CA ARG A 150 -16.12 -7.33 1.66
C ARG A 150 -16.40 -7.40 0.17
N PHE A 151 -15.37 -7.69 -0.63
CA PHE A 151 -15.53 -7.95 -2.06
C PHE A 151 -16.36 -9.22 -2.30
N THR A 152 -17.40 -9.12 -3.14
CA THR A 152 -18.33 -10.20 -3.50
C THR A 152 -18.43 -10.42 -5.02
N GLY A 153 -17.89 -9.52 -5.85
CA GLY A 153 -18.02 -9.54 -7.31
C GLY A 153 -17.19 -10.61 -8.06
N TRP A 154 -16.93 -11.78 -7.49
CA TRP A 154 -16.03 -12.78 -8.08
C TRP A 154 -16.47 -13.31 -9.45
N ASN A 155 -17.78 -13.33 -9.73
CA ASN A 155 -18.37 -13.82 -10.99
C ASN A 155 -18.95 -12.69 -11.85
N GLU A 156 -18.46 -11.47 -11.65
CA GLU A 156 -18.88 -10.31 -12.42
C GLU A 156 -17.96 -10.05 -13.62
N SER A 157 -18.49 -9.32 -14.60
CA SER A 157 -17.69 -8.91 -15.76
C SER A 157 -16.95 -7.60 -15.50
N PHE A 158 -15.66 -7.57 -15.87
CA PHE A 158 -14.80 -6.42 -15.64
C PHE A 158 -13.99 -6.06 -16.89
N ASP A 159 -13.81 -4.75 -17.10
CA ASP A 159 -12.75 -4.22 -17.95
C ASP A 159 -11.53 -3.95 -17.07
N ILE A 160 -10.42 -4.63 -17.35
CA ILE A 160 -9.24 -4.65 -16.51
C ILE A 160 -7.96 -4.33 -17.28
N ILE A 161 -6.95 -3.94 -16.52
CA ILE A 161 -5.57 -3.79 -16.93
C ILE A 161 -4.71 -4.61 -15.98
N LEU A 162 -3.99 -5.58 -16.52
CA LEU A 162 -2.88 -6.25 -15.84
C LEU A 162 -1.60 -5.53 -16.23
N LEU A 163 -0.96 -4.86 -15.27
CA LEU A 163 0.38 -4.32 -15.47
C LEU A 163 1.39 -5.45 -15.35
N THR A 164 2.31 -5.58 -16.30
CA THR A 164 3.26 -6.69 -16.38
C THR A 164 4.67 -6.16 -16.61
N ASN A 165 5.63 -7.08 -16.68
CA ASN A 165 6.89 -6.77 -17.35
C ASN A 165 6.59 -6.39 -18.82
N ARG A 166 7.20 -5.31 -19.30
CA ARG A 166 6.91 -4.74 -20.63
C ARG A 166 7.26 -5.67 -21.78
N ASN A 167 8.31 -6.47 -21.61
CA ASN A 167 8.81 -7.38 -22.65
C ASN A 167 8.04 -8.71 -22.67
N PHE A 168 7.27 -9.01 -21.61
CA PHE A 168 6.62 -10.32 -21.43
C PHE A 168 5.11 -10.24 -21.14
N ALA A 169 4.45 -9.17 -21.56
CA ALA A 169 2.99 -9.04 -21.44
C ALA A 169 2.23 -10.20 -22.11
N GLU A 170 2.79 -10.76 -23.18
CA GLU A 170 2.25 -11.92 -23.89
C GLU A 170 2.18 -13.20 -23.02
N TYR A 171 3.08 -13.37 -22.05
CA TYR A 171 3.05 -14.52 -21.14
C TYR A 171 1.82 -14.44 -20.24
N THR A 172 1.65 -13.30 -19.56
CA THR A 172 0.45 -13.02 -18.75
C THR A 172 -0.84 -13.14 -19.57
N GLN A 173 -0.83 -12.69 -20.82
CA GLN A 173 -1.98 -12.81 -21.70
C GLN A 173 -2.32 -14.27 -22.00
N LYS A 174 -1.33 -15.11 -22.32
CA LYS A 174 -1.53 -16.54 -22.58
C LYS A 174 -2.05 -17.26 -21.34
N GLU A 175 -1.49 -16.99 -20.16
CA GLU A 175 -1.99 -17.52 -18.89
C GLU A 175 -3.45 -17.12 -18.65
N LEU A 176 -3.80 -15.85 -18.89
CA LEU A 176 -5.16 -15.36 -18.75
C LEU A 176 -6.12 -16.05 -19.71
N ILE A 177 -5.78 -16.18 -20.98
CA ILE A 177 -6.63 -16.86 -21.98
C ILE A 177 -6.80 -18.34 -21.63
N SER A 178 -5.77 -18.99 -21.09
CA SER A 178 -5.86 -20.39 -20.66
C SER A 178 -6.82 -20.59 -19.49
N LEU A 179 -6.86 -19.66 -18.54
CA LEU A 179 -7.72 -19.72 -17.36
C LEU A 179 -9.12 -19.15 -17.60
N GLU A 180 -9.24 -18.20 -18.52
CA GLU A 180 -10.47 -17.52 -18.92
C GLU A 180 -10.56 -17.46 -20.46
N PRO A 181 -10.96 -18.56 -21.13
CA PRO A 181 -11.00 -18.63 -22.60
C PRO A 181 -11.96 -17.62 -23.25
N GLY A 182 -12.95 -17.14 -22.49
CA GLY A 182 -13.88 -16.08 -22.93
C GLY A 182 -13.30 -14.66 -22.86
N ALA A 183 -12.10 -14.47 -22.31
CA ALA A 183 -11.50 -13.16 -22.14
C ALA A 183 -11.19 -12.50 -23.50
N LYS A 184 -11.64 -11.26 -23.68
CA LYS A 184 -11.22 -10.44 -24.83
C LYS A 184 -10.01 -9.63 -24.42
N THR A 185 -8.84 -9.96 -24.95
CA THR A 185 -7.56 -9.38 -24.51
C THR A 185 -6.91 -8.52 -25.59
N LYS A 186 -6.12 -7.52 -25.18
CA LYS A 186 -5.31 -6.66 -26.05
C LYS A 186 -4.02 -6.28 -25.36
N LEU A 187 -2.88 -6.57 -25.99
CA LEU A 187 -1.56 -6.14 -25.52
C LEU A 187 -1.36 -4.63 -25.70
N PHE A 188 -0.64 -4.03 -24.77
CA PHE A 188 -0.13 -2.66 -24.89
C PHE A 188 1.20 -2.52 -24.13
N GLY A 189 1.90 -1.40 -24.31
CA GLY A 189 3.29 -1.25 -23.86
C GLY A 189 3.56 -1.39 -22.35
N ALA A 190 2.55 -1.48 -21.49
CA ALA A 190 2.72 -1.72 -20.06
C ALA A 190 2.01 -2.98 -19.53
N GLY A 191 1.39 -3.78 -20.40
CA GLY A 191 0.76 -5.04 -20.02
C GLY A 191 -0.43 -5.44 -20.89
N VAL A 192 -1.46 -5.99 -20.25
CA VAL A 192 -2.63 -6.59 -20.91
C VAL A 192 -3.89 -5.83 -20.53
N LYS A 193 -4.63 -5.34 -21.52
CA LYS A 193 -6.04 -4.93 -21.35
C LYS A 193 -6.92 -6.14 -21.57
N ALA A 194 -7.92 -6.36 -20.73
CA ALA A 194 -8.84 -7.48 -20.92
C ALA A 194 -10.27 -7.13 -20.48
N ARG A 195 -11.25 -7.72 -21.17
CA ARG A 195 -12.61 -7.90 -20.67
C ARG A 195 -12.73 -9.35 -20.19
N VAL A 196 -13.01 -9.55 -18.90
CA VAL A 196 -13.14 -10.87 -18.26
C VAL A 196 -14.54 -11.05 -17.67
N THR A 197 -14.98 -12.29 -17.42
CA THR A 197 -16.30 -12.59 -16.84
C THR A 197 -16.26 -13.04 -15.37
N ASN A 198 -15.06 -13.21 -14.82
CA ASN A 198 -14.82 -13.49 -13.41
C ASN A 198 -13.38 -13.09 -13.03
N LEU A 199 -13.07 -13.16 -11.73
CA LEU A 199 -11.74 -12.88 -11.17
C LEU A 199 -11.13 -14.09 -10.42
N LYS A 200 -11.62 -15.31 -10.65
CA LYS A 200 -11.13 -16.50 -9.92
C LYS A 200 -9.70 -16.91 -10.29
N TRP A 201 -9.19 -16.40 -11.40
CA TRP A 201 -7.83 -16.64 -11.90
C TRP A 201 -6.78 -15.70 -11.29
N VAL A 202 -7.20 -14.65 -10.58
CA VAL A 202 -6.31 -13.57 -10.08
C VAL A 202 -5.17 -14.15 -9.25
N ASP A 203 -5.47 -15.04 -8.30
CA ASP A 203 -4.44 -15.66 -7.44
C ASP A 203 -3.58 -16.74 -8.13
N THR A 204 -3.94 -17.12 -9.36
CA THR A 204 -3.22 -18.14 -10.13
C THR A 204 -2.12 -17.49 -10.99
N ILE A 205 -2.39 -16.36 -11.63
CA ILE A 205 -1.44 -15.73 -12.57
C ILE A 205 -0.39 -14.94 -11.79
N ARG A 206 0.86 -15.42 -11.83
CA ARG A 206 1.95 -14.86 -11.03
C ARG A 206 2.77 -13.79 -11.75
N THR A 207 2.55 -13.58 -13.04
CA THR A 207 3.39 -12.77 -13.93
C THR A 207 2.96 -11.30 -14.07
N TYR A 208 1.82 -10.90 -13.48
CA TYR A 208 1.40 -9.49 -13.41
C TYR A 208 1.77 -8.83 -12.07
N HIS A 209 2.01 -7.52 -12.09
CA HIS A 209 2.39 -6.71 -10.93
C HIS A 209 1.19 -5.99 -10.27
N GLU A 210 0.24 -5.49 -11.06
CA GLU A 210 -0.97 -4.85 -10.56
C GLU A 210 -2.17 -5.23 -11.43
N LEU A 211 -3.32 -5.40 -10.78
CA LEU A 211 -4.63 -5.46 -11.41
C LEU A 211 -5.34 -4.11 -11.19
N LEU A 212 -5.71 -3.45 -12.28
CA LEU A 212 -6.42 -2.18 -12.28
C LEU A 212 -7.73 -2.33 -13.05
N PHE A 213 -8.77 -1.64 -12.62
CA PHE A 213 -10.09 -1.64 -13.24
C PHE A 213 -10.28 -0.37 -14.07
N VAL A 214 -10.88 -0.56 -15.25
CA VAL A 214 -11.38 0.52 -16.09
C VAL A 214 -12.88 0.64 -15.82
N ILE A 215 -13.29 1.80 -15.35
CA ILE A 215 -14.70 2.06 -15.05
C ILE A 215 -15.28 2.91 -16.17
N LYS A 216 -16.45 2.49 -16.65
CA LYS A 216 -17.16 3.15 -17.74
C LYS A 216 -17.48 4.60 -17.36
N GLY A 217 -17.13 5.52 -18.24
CA GLY A 217 -17.40 6.95 -18.07
C GLY A 217 -16.31 7.73 -17.32
N MET A 218 -15.22 7.08 -16.88
CA MET A 218 -14.07 7.77 -16.23
C MET A 218 -12.72 7.50 -16.90
N GLU A 219 -12.66 6.95 -18.11
CA GLU A 219 -11.43 6.43 -18.73
C GLU A 219 -10.32 7.49 -18.85
N ASN A 220 -10.68 8.74 -19.13
CA ASN A 220 -9.76 9.87 -19.25
C ASN A 220 -10.38 11.16 -18.71
N SER A 221 -9.56 12.14 -18.35
CA SER A 221 -10.00 13.47 -17.92
C SER A 221 -8.93 14.52 -18.19
N PRO A 222 -9.27 15.79 -18.47
CA PRO A 222 -8.30 16.87 -18.38
C PRO A 222 -7.68 16.95 -16.98
N MET A 223 -6.49 17.55 -16.88
CA MET A 223 -5.80 17.83 -15.61
C MET A 223 -6.47 19.01 -14.87
N ASP A 224 -7.75 18.85 -14.54
CA ASP A 224 -8.54 19.81 -13.80
C ASP A 224 -9.33 19.08 -12.71
N ALA A 225 -9.16 19.50 -11.46
CA ALA A 225 -9.71 18.78 -10.31
C ALA A 225 -11.25 18.81 -10.27
N LEU A 226 -11.87 19.87 -10.80
CA LEU A 226 -13.33 20.00 -10.83
C LEU A 226 -13.94 19.04 -11.86
N GLN A 227 -13.49 19.15 -13.11
CA GLN A 227 -13.96 18.29 -14.20
C GLN A 227 -13.70 16.82 -13.92
N MET A 228 -12.53 16.49 -13.36
CA MET A 228 -12.18 15.12 -13.01
C MET A 228 -13.08 14.57 -11.91
N ALA A 229 -13.37 15.35 -10.86
CA ALA A 229 -14.28 14.93 -9.80
C ALA A 229 -15.71 14.73 -10.32
N GLU A 230 -16.22 15.64 -11.16
CA GLU A 230 -17.53 15.48 -11.79
C GLU A 230 -17.61 14.23 -12.65
N LYS A 231 -16.55 13.94 -13.42
CA LYS A 231 -16.47 12.75 -14.25
C LYS A 231 -16.47 11.47 -13.41
N ILE A 232 -15.68 11.43 -12.32
CA ILE A 232 -15.65 10.29 -11.40
C ILE A 232 -17.03 10.05 -10.78
N VAL A 233 -17.70 11.09 -10.29
CA VAL A 233 -19.00 10.95 -9.60
C VAL A 233 -20.13 10.60 -10.56
N LYS A 234 -20.09 11.09 -11.81
CA LYS A 234 -21.09 10.75 -12.85
C LYS A 234 -20.82 9.42 -13.56
N SER A 235 -19.68 8.79 -13.32
CA SER A 235 -19.31 7.49 -13.89
C SER A 235 -20.04 6.34 -13.21
N ASP A 236 -19.86 5.13 -13.73
CA ASP A 236 -20.41 3.91 -13.14
C ASP A 236 -19.67 3.50 -11.84
N LEU A 237 -18.72 4.29 -11.31
CA LEU A 237 -17.90 3.90 -10.15
C LEU A 237 -18.75 3.52 -8.93
N LEU A 238 -19.70 4.37 -8.53
CA LEU A 238 -20.50 4.14 -7.32
C LEU A 238 -21.39 2.90 -7.47
N CYS A 239 -22.14 2.79 -8.57
CA CYS A 239 -23.01 1.63 -8.80
C CYS A 239 -22.19 0.35 -8.99
N TRP A 240 -20.99 0.43 -9.57
CA TRP A 240 -20.07 -0.68 -9.68
C TRP A 240 -19.55 -1.14 -8.32
N LEU A 241 -19.20 -0.22 -7.41
CA LEU A 241 -18.79 -0.55 -6.04
C LEU A 241 -19.92 -1.24 -5.25
N GLU A 242 -21.14 -0.71 -5.33
CA GLU A 242 -22.34 -1.27 -4.69
C GLU A 242 -22.67 -2.67 -5.20
N LYS A 243 -22.44 -2.92 -6.49
CA LYS A 243 -22.70 -4.22 -7.09
C LYS A 243 -21.71 -5.29 -6.62
N ILE A 244 -20.44 -4.94 -6.42
CA ILE A 244 -19.35 -5.92 -6.21
C ILE A 244 -18.88 -6.01 -4.75
N HIS A 245 -19.53 -5.30 -3.83
CA HIS A 245 -19.23 -5.35 -2.41
C HIS A 245 -20.48 -5.63 -1.58
N ALA A 246 -20.30 -6.30 -0.44
CA ALA A 246 -21.31 -6.33 0.61
C ALA A 246 -21.16 -5.08 1.51
N GLY A 247 -22.26 -4.36 1.71
CA GLY A 247 -22.32 -3.11 2.47
C GLY A 247 -22.82 -1.95 1.60
N GLU A 248 -23.05 -0.81 2.23
CA GLU A 248 -23.49 0.43 1.60
C GLU A 248 -22.46 1.54 1.81
N ALA A 249 -22.55 2.59 0.99
CA ALA A 249 -21.70 3.76 1.13
C ALA A 249 -21.67 4.29 2.59
N PRO A 250 -20.54 4.88 3.05
CA PRO A 250 -19.44 5.41 2.26
C PRO A 250 -18.36 4.39 1.89
N TYR A 251 -17.87 4.45 0.64
CA TYR A 251 -16.64 3.75 0.24
C TYR A 251 -15.42 4.63 0.43
N PHE A 252 -14.37 4.08 1.06
CA PHE A 252 -13.18 4.85 1.40
C PHE A 252 -12.15 4.80 0.29
N PHE A 253 -11.79 5.95 -0.27
CA PHE A 253 -10.81 6.04 -1.35
C PHE A 253 -9.55 6.81 -0.94
N ARG A 254 -8.47 6.57 -1.68
CA ARG A 254 -7.36 7.52 -1.80
C ARG A 254 -7.13 7.86 -3.27
N VAL A 255 -6.43 8.96 -3.53
CA VAL A 255 -5.98 9.31 -4.88
C VAL A 255 -4.47 9.11 -4.97
N GLU A 256 -4.03 8.39 -5.99
CA GLU A 256 -2.62 8.23 -6.32
C GLU A 256 -2.33 8.87 -7.68
N MET A 257 -1.47 9.89 -7.70
CA MET A 257 -1.12 10.63 -8.92
C MET A 257 0.24 10.21 -9.47
N LYS A 258 0.24 9.56 -10.64
CA LYS A 258 1.44 9.23 -11.41
C LYS A 258 1.70 10.31 -12.46
N SER A 259 2.58 11.25 -12.14
CA SER A 259 3.01 12.33 -13.04
C SER A 259 4.48 12.69 -12.83
N LYS A 260 5.08 13.39 -13.81
CA LYS A 260 6.45 13.94 -13.72
C LYS A 260 6.52 15.23 -12.91
N LYS A 261 5.38 15.75 -12.43
CA LYS A 261 5.31 17.01 -11.68
C LYS A 261 5.97 16.90 -10.29
N PRO A 262 6.43 18.02 -9.73
CA PRO A 262 6.90 18.13 -8.34
C PRO A 262 5.90 17.57 -7.30
N LEU A 263 6.41 17.14 -6.15
CA LEU A 263 5.61 16.47 -5.12
C LEU A 263 4.56 17.39 -4.48
N ASP A 264 4.91 18.65 -4.25
CA ASP A 264 4.05 19.71 -3.74
C ASP A 264 2.88 20.00 -4.68
N GLU A 265 3.13 20.14 -5.99
CA GLU A 265 2.08 20.30 -7.00
C GLU A 265 1.12 19.11 -7.02
N LYS A 266 1.67 17.88 -6.99
CA LYS A 266 0.87 16.65 -6.93
C LYS A 266 0.00 16.61 -5.68
N SER A 267 0.57 16.93 -4.53
CA SER A 267 -0.12 16.91 -3.24
C SER A 267 -1.25 17.94 -3.18
N ALA A 268 -1.01 19.15 -3.71
CA ALA A 268 -2.03 20.20 -3.81
C ALA A 268 -3.19 19.77 -4.73
N PHE A 269 -2.88 19.19 -5.89
CA PHE A 269 -3.89 18.69 -6.82
C PHE A 269 -4.71 17.55 -6.20
N VAL A 270 -4.05 16.55 -5.61
CA VAL A 270 -4.69 15.42 -4.94
C VAL A 270 -5.63 15.90 -3.84
N LYS A 271 -5.19 16.83 -2.99
CA LYS A 271 -6.03 17.41 -1.92
C LYS A 271 -7.28 18.10 -2.48
N LYS A 272 -7.13 18.87 -3.57
CA LYS A 272 -8.24 19.56 -4.23
C LYS A 272 -9.23 18.57 -4.87
N LEU A 273 -8.71 17.55 -5.55
CA LEU A 273 -9.50 16.51 -6.21
C LEU A 273 -10.29 15.68 -5.19
N SER A 274 -9.62 15.17 -4.15
CA SER A 274 -10.26 14.38 -3.08
C SER A 274 -11.41 15.15 -2.43
N ALA A 275 -11.19 16.41 -2.05
CA ALA A 275 -12.24 17.24 -1.45
C ALA A 275 -13.44 17.47 -2.39
N ARG A 276 -13.19 17.56 -3.70
CA ARG A 276 -14.26 17.75 -4.68
C ARG A 276 -15.05 16.47 -4.94
N ILE A 277 -14.40 15.30 -4.97
CA ILE A 277 -15.06 14.00 -5.07
C ILE A 277 -15.97 13.78 -3.85
N GLU A 278 -15.48 14.03 -2.63
CA GLU A 278 -16.31 13.90 -1.41
C GLU A 278 -17.55 14.78 -1.49
N ARG A 279 -17.39 16.06 -1.84
CA ARG A 279 -18.51 16.99 -1.93
C ARG A 279 -19.52 16.56 -2.99
N LEU A 280 -19.06 16.26 -4.21
CA LEU A 280 -19.94 15.94 -5.33
C LEU A 280 -20.64 14.59 -5.17
N SER A 281 -19.98 13.62 -4.53
CA SER A 281 -20.58 12.31 -4.20
C SER A 281 -21.46 12.34 -2.96
N GLN A 282 -21.65 13.50 -2.32
CA GLN A 282 -22.34 13.62 -1.03
C GLN A 282 -21.76 12.66 0.02
N ARG A 283 -20.43 12.56 0.05
CA ARG A 283 -19.62 11.69 0.92
C ARG A 283 -19.83 10.19 0.74
N ARG A 284 -20.61 9.75 -0.25
CA ARG A 284 -20.68 8.32 -0.62
C ARG A 284 -19.33 7.76 -1.07
N LEU A 285 -18.45 8.62 -1.57
CA LEU A 285 -17.01 8.38 -1.65
C LEU A 285 -16.31 9.29 -0.64
N THR A 286 -15.61 8.71 0.33
CA THR A 286 -14.91 9.46 1.39
C THR A 286 -13.40 9.25 1.30
N ASN A 287 -12.60 10.32 1.29
CA ASN A 287 -11.15 10.20 1.20
C ASN A 287 -10.55 9.82 2.55
N ASN A 288 -9.82 8.71 2.60
CA ASN A 288 -9.10 8.26 3.79
C ASN A 288 -7.74 7.69 3.38
N THR A 289 -6.65 8.35 3.74
CA THR A 289 -5.30 7.92 3.33
C THR A 289 -4.72 6.80 4.19
N ALA A 290 -5.30 6.53 5.36
CA ALA A 290 -4.86 5.47 6.26
C ALA A 290 -5.63 4.16 6.02
N ASN A 291 -6.94 4.26 5.82
CA ASN A 291 -7.86 3.13 5.74
C ASN A 291 -8.78 3.31 4.53
N TYR A 292 -8.27 2.94 3.36
CA TYR A 292 -8.97 3.00 2.09
C TYR A 292 -9.19 1.60 1.53
N GLU A 293 -10.24 1.48 0.74
CA GLU A 293 -10.72 0.27 0.10
C GLU A 293 -10.43 0.28 -1.39
N LEU A 294 -10.31 1.48 -1.96
CA LEU A 294 -9.93 1.71 -3.33
C LEU A 294 -8.93 2.85 -3.47
N GLU A 295 -8.13 2.77 -4.52
CA GLU A 295 -7.28 3.85 -4.98
C GLU A 295 -7.73 4.30 -6.36
N LEU A 296 -8.04 5.58 -6.47
CA LEU A 296 -8.25 6.26 -7.73
C LEU A 296 -6.87 6.63 -8.30
N ARG A 297 -6.42 5.84 -9.27
CA ARG A 297 -5.12 5.99 -9.92
C ARG A 297 -5.25 7.00 -11.07
N VAL A 298 -4.64 8.17 -10.88
CA VAL A 298 -4.60 9.27 -11.86
C VAL A 298 -3.24 9.23 -12.57
N ILE A 299 -3.21 8.89 -13.86
CA ILE A 299 -1.97 8.76 -14.63
C ILE A 299 -1.92 9.84 -15.69
N GLN A 300 -0.96 10.77 -15.57
CA GLN A 300 -0.78 11.81 -16.58
C GLN A 300 -0.37 11.17 -17.92
N ASN A 301 -1.12 11.49 -18.98
CA ASN A 301 -0.84 11.01 -20.32
C ASN A 301 0.07 11.98 -21.09
N LYS A 302 0.52 11.59 -22.28
CA LYS A 302 1.42 12.41 -23.11
C LYS A 302 0.76 13.67 -23.68
N GLU A 303 -0.56 13.70 -23.75
CA GLU A 303 -1.38 14.79 -24.29
C GLU A 303 -1.70 15.87 -23.23
N GLY A 304 -1.16 15.74 -22.02
CA GLY A 304 -1.38 16.68 -20.92
C GLY A 304 -2.62 16.40 -20.07
N GLY A 305 -3.50 15.50 -20.51
CA GLY A 305 -4.62 14.96 -19.72
C GLY A 305 -4.21 13.83 -18.77
N CYS A 306 -5.20 13.13 -18.24
CA CYS A 306 -5.02 12.00 -17.32
C CYS A 306 -5.88 10.80 -17.73
N ASN A 307 -5.34 9.60 -17.58
CA ASN A 307 -6.12 8.37 -17.55
C ASN A 307 -6.51 8.08 -16.10
N LEU A 308 -7.74 7.63 -15.85
CA LEU A 308 -8.20 7.26 -14.51
C LEU A 308 -8.48 5.75 -14.47
N LEU A 309 -7.97 5.12 -13.43
CA LEU A 309 -8.14 3.69 -13.18
C LEU A 309 -8.44 3.48 -11.69
N VAL A 310 -8.98 2.31 -11.35
CA VAL A 310 -9.26 1.95 -9.95
C VAL A 310 -8.41 0.75 -9.56
N LYS A 311 -7.76 0.81 -8.40
CA LYS A 311 -7.19 -0.36 -7.73
C LYS A 311 -8.04 -0.68 -6.52
N LEU A 312 -8.52 -1.91 -6.40
CA LEU A 312 -9.24 -2.38 -5.22
C LEU A 312 -8.27 -2.98 -4.21
N PHE A 313 -8.38 -2.57 -2.95
CA PHE A 313 -7.67 -3.15 -1.80
C PHE A 313 -8.56 -4.15 -1.04
N THR A 314 -9.86 -4.15 -1.30
CA THR A 314 -10.82 -5.17 -0.86
C THR A 314 -10.59 -6.52 -1.55
N LEU A 315 -10.00 -6.50 -2.75
CA LEU A 315 -9.48 -7.69 -3.44
C LEU A 315 -8.02 -7.92 -3.00
N LYS A 316 -7.84 -8.82 -2.04
CA LYS A 316 -6.51 -9.16 -1.52
C LYS A 316 -5.70 -9.92 -2.58
N ASP A 317 -4.42 -9.58 -2.71
CA ASP A 317 -3.46 -10.28 -3.56
C ASP A 317 -2.65 -11.25 -2.69
N ASP A 318 -3.07 -12.52 -2.68
CA ASP A 318 -2.47 -13.55 -1.83
C ASP A 318 -1.44 -14.41 -2.57
N ARG A 319 -1.16 -14.11 -3.85
CA ARG A 319 -0.21 -14.85 -4.71
C ARG A 319 1.14 -15.06 -4.05
N PHE A 320 1.62 -14.05 -3.33
CA PHE A 320 2.93 -14.04 -2.68
C PHE A 320 2.82 -14.00 -1.16
N SER A 321 1.69 -14.45 -0.59
CA SER A 321 1.42 -14.46 0.85
C SER A 321 2.44 -15.27 1.67
N TYR A 322 3.20 -16.16 1.03
CA TYR A 322 4.32 -16.87 1.65
C TYR A 322 5.48 -15.95 2.06
N ARG A 323 5.60 -14.75 1.47
CA ARG A 323 6.66 -13.79 1.77
C ARG A 323 6.37 -13.08 3.09
N LYS A 324 6.74 -13.74 4.20
CA LYS A 324 6.65 -13.20 5.56
C LYS A 324 7.86 -12.35 5.91
N GLU A 325 9.03 -12.77 5.44
CA GLU A 325 10.32 -12.17 5.76
C GLU A 325 11.09 -11.73 4.51
N VAL A 326 11.87 -10.66 4.64
CA VAL A 326 12.62 -10.04 3.55
C VAL A 326 13.98 -9.53 4.04
N ILE A 327 14.93 -9.41 3.12
CA ILE A 327 16.15 -8.62 3.30
C ILE A 327 16.25 -7.56 2.19
N PRO A 328 17.06 -6.49 2.34
CA PRO A 328 17.13 -5.40 1.35
C PRO A 328 17.47 -5.86 -0.08
N THR A 329 18.25 -6.94 -0.20
CA THR A 329 18.70 -7.50 -1.49
C THR A 329 17.75 -8.57 -2.06
N SER A 330 16.61 -8.85 -1.41
CA SER A 330 15.69 -9.88 -1.89
C SER A 330 15.04 -9.51 -3.22
N ILE A 331 15.13 -10.41 -4.20
CA ILE A 331 14.34 -10.32 -5.44
C ILE A 331 12.84 -10.15 -5.14
N ARG A 332 12.17 -9.35 -5.98
CA ARG A 332 10.71 -9.24 -5.94
C ARG A 332 10.08 -10.58 -6.37
N PRO A 333 9.12 -11.14 -5.63
CA PRO A 333 8.50 -12.42 -5.98
C PRO A 333 7.95 -12.49 -7.40
N VAL A 334 7.37 -11.41 -7.90
CA VAL A 334 6.86 -11.34 -9.27
C VAL A 334 7.95 -11.46 -10.34
N ASN A 335 9.18 -11.02 -10.06
CA ASN A 335 10.32 -11.21 -10.97
C ASN A 335 10.85 -12.64 -10.89
N ALA A 336 10.88 -13.25 -9.69
CA ALA A 336 11.21 -14.67 -9.53
C ALA A 336 10.18 -15.58 -10.20
N ALA A 337 8.89 -15.25 -10.07
CA ALA A 337 7.79 -15.94 -10.75
C ALA A 337 7.90 -15.84 -12.26
N LEU A 338 8.18 -14.64 -12.79
CA LEU A 338 8.43 -14.47 -14.22
C LEU A 338 9.66 -15.25 -14.69
N THR A 339 10.74 -15.27 -13.90
CA THR A 339 11.95 -16.06 -14.20
C THR A 339 11.61 -17.54 -14.30
N ALA A 340 10.88 -18.07 -13.33
CA ALA A 340 10.44 -19.46 -13.33
C ALA A 340 9.51 -19.75 -14.52
N ALA A 341 8.56 -18.86 -14.83
CA ALA A 341 7.65 -19.02 -15.96
C ALA A 341 8.37 -19.02 -17.32
N LEU A 342 9.35 -18.14 -17.52
CA LEU A 342 10.16 -18.08 -18.75
C LEU A 342 11.03 -19.33 -18.94
N ALA A 343 11.47 -19.93 -17.83
CA ALA A 343 12.32 -21.10 -17.83
C ALA A 343 11.54 -22.43 -17.75
N ALA A 344 10.23 -22.39 -17.47
CA ALA A 344 9.41 -23.57 -17.14
C ALA A 344 9.47 -24.67 -18.22
N GLU A 345 9.44 -24.30 -19.51
CA GLU A 345 9.51 -25.26 -20.62
C GLU A 345 10.87 -26.00 -20.72
N TYR A 346 11.90 -25.51 -20.02
CA TYR A 346 13.25 -26.09 -19.98
C TYR A 346 13.55 -26.85 -18.70
N MET A 347 12.74 -26.66 -17.65
CA MET A 347 12.90 -27.33 -16.36
C MET A 347 12.53 -28.81 -16.46
N LYS A 348 13.16 -29.62 -15.61
CA LYS A 348 12.84 -31.03 -15.40
C LYS A 348 11.86 -31.17 -14.23
N GLU A 349 10.86 -32.02 -14.41
CA GLU A 349 10.05 -32.47 -13.28
C GLU A 349 10.91 -33.30 -12.32
N ASN A 350 10.66 -33.16 -11.01
CA ASN A 350 11.36 -33.89 -9.95
C ASN A 350 12.88 -33.69 -9.93
N ALA A 351 13.38 -32.59 -10.52
CA ALA A 351 14.80 -32.25 -10.53
C ALA A 351 15.37 -32.08 -9.12
N GLN A 352 16.67 -32.35 -8.96
CA GLN A 352 17.46 -31.86 -7.84
C GLN A 352 17.91 -30.43 -8.13
N VAL A 353 17.49 -29.48 -7.29
CA VAL A 353 17.64 -28.04 -7.56
C VAL A 353 18.53 -27.39 -6.50
N LEU A 354 19.46 -26.55 -6.95
CA LEU A 354 20.33 -25.75 -6.10
C LEU A 354 20.14 -24.24 -6.36
N ASP A 355 20.06 -23.46 -5.30
CA ASP A 355 20.31 -22.01 -5.35
C ASP A 355 21.54 -21.69 -4.47
N PRO A 356 22.69 -21.37 -5.07
CA PRO A 356 23.95 -21.11 -4.35
C PRO A 356 23.98 -19.75 -3.64
N PHE A 357 23.03 -18.86 -3.92
CA PHE A 357 22.93 -17.52 -3.33
C PHE A 357 21.48 -17.23 -2.93
N CYS A 358 20.90 -18.11 -2.12
CA CYS A 358 19.44 -18.24 -2.05
C CYS A 358 18.71 -17.10 -1.33
N GLY A 359 19.42 -16.28 -0.56
CA GLY A 359 18.84 -15.24 0.27
C GLY A 359 17.69 -15.79 1.13
N VAL A 360 16.51 -15.19 0.97
CA VAL A 360 15.27 -15.59 1.67
C VAL A 360 14.46 -16.66 0.94
N GLY A 361 15.05 -17.35 -0.05
CA GLY A 361 14.49 -18.53 -0.70
C GLY A 361 13.50 -18.27 -1.84
N THR A 362 13.30 -17.01 -2.25
CA THR A 362 12.25 -16.63 -3.21
C THR A 362 12.36 -17.35 -4.55
N MET A 363 13.57 -17.49 -5.11
CA MET A 363 13.81 -18.15 -6.40
C MET A 363 13.41 -19.62 -6.36
N LEU A 364 13.83 -20.34 -5.32
CA LEU A 364 13.51 -21.75 -5.11
C LEU A 364 12.00 -21.99 -4.92
N ILE A 365 11.34 -21.13 -4.14
CA ILE A 365 9.89 -21.23 -3.90
C ILE A 365 9.12 -21.07 -5.22
N GLU A 366 9.47 -20.07 -6.03
CA GLU A 366 8.81 -19.81 -7.31
C GLU A 366 9.14 -20.87 -8.35
N ARG A 367 10.38 -21.38 -8.40
CA ARG A 367 10.74 -22.54 -9.23
C ARG A 367 9.85 -23.72 -8.92
N TYR A 368 9.73 -24.09 -7.64
CA TYR A 368 8.92 -25.25 -7.24
C TYR A 368 7.44 -25.06 -7.59
N LYS A 369 6.91 -23.83 -7.50
CA LYS A 369 5.53 -23.53 -7.90
C LYS A 369 5.31 -23.65 -9.41
N ALA A 370 6.30 -23.30 -10.22
CA ALA A 370 6.23 -23.43 -11.68
C ALA A 370 6.32 -24.89 -12.13
N VAL A 371 7.29 -25.64 -11.62
CA VAL A 371 7.49 -27.07 -11.91
C VAL A 371 7.88 -27.77 -10.62
N LYS A 372 7.24 -28.91 -10.30
CA LYS A 372 7.56 -29.65 -9.07
C LYS A 372 9.01 -30.16 -9.09
N ALA A 373 9.71 -30.05 -7.97
CA ALA A 373 11.06 -30.55 -7.77
C ALA A 373 11.07 -31.67 -6.73
N SER A 374 12.11 -32.52 -6.74
CA SER A 374 12.29 -33.57 -5.73
C SER A 374 12.97 -32.98 -4.49
N SER A 375 14.26 -32.69 -4.59
CA SER A 375 15.07 -32.20 -3.48
C SER A 375 15.65 -30.85 -3.84
N THR A 376 15.37 -29.86 -3.01
CA THR A 376 15.70 -28.46 -3.28
C THR A 376 16.59 -27.92 -2.17
N TYR A 377 17.72 -27.32 -2.54
CA TYR A 377 18.74 -26.84 -1.61
C TYR A 377 19.02 -25.36 -1.86
N GLY A 378 19.13 -24.60 -0.76
CA GLY A 378 19.52 -23.19 -0.78
C GLY A 378 20.74 -22.97 0.10
N VAL A 379 21.76 -22.33 -0.45
CA VAL A 379 22.98 -21.93 0.26
C VAL A 379 23.04 -20.42 0.33
N ASP A 380 23.35 -19.88 1.50
CA ASP A 380 23.62 -18.46 1.67
C ASP A 380 24.60 -18.24 2.84
N ILE A 381 25.49 -17.26 2.67
CA ILE A 381 26.49 -16.90 3.68
C ILE A 381 25.84 -16.18 4.88
N GLN A 382 24.70 -15.52 4.68
CA GLN A 382 24.01 -14.78 5.73
C GLN A 382 23.06 -15.69 6.52
N GLU A 383 23.36 -15.89 7.80
CA GLU A 383 22.53 -16.70 8.70
C GLU A 383 21.09 -16.16 8.80
N ASP A 384 20.93 -14.83 8.92
CA ASP A 384 19.62 -14.17 8.97
C ASP A 384 18.77 -14.47 7.72
N ALA A 385 19.38 -14.47 6.53
CA ALA A 385 18.69 -14.79 5.28
C ALA A 385 18.16 -16.24 5.30
N ILE A 386 18.97 -17.19 5.77
CA ILE A 386 18.60 -18.61 5.89
C ILE A 386 17.46 -18.82 6.89
N VAL A 387 17.48 -18.15 8.05
CA VAL A 387 16.38 -18.21 9.02
C VAL A 387 15.09 -17.71 8.40
N LYS A 388 15.14 -16.56 7.72
CA LYS A 388 14.00 -15.97 7.00
C LYS A 388 13.51 -16.85 5.85
N ALA A 389 14.42 -17.51 5.13
CA ALA A 389 14.08 -18.44 4.05
C ALA A 389 13.26 -19.63 4.54
N ARG A 390 13.60 -20.18 5.72
CA ARG A 390 12.82 -21.26 6.37
C ARG A 390 11.41 -20.81 6.72
N ILE A 391 11.24 -19.57 7.20
CA ILE A 391 9.91 -19.01 7.52
C ILE A 391 9.06 -18.86 6.26
N ASN A 392 9.64 -18.26 5.20
CA ASN A 392 8.96 -18.09 3.92
C ASN A 392 8.56 -19.42 3.28
N THR A 393 9.47 -20.39 3.29
CA THR A 393 9.24 -21.74 2.73
C THR A 393 8.16 -22.50 3.49
N ARG A 394 8.16 -22.42 4.82
CA ARG A 394 7.10 -23.00 5.65
C ARG A 394 5.75 -22.38 5.31
N ALA A 395 5.69 -21.05 5.15
CA ALA A 395 4.49 -20.34 4.73
C ALA A 395 4.05 -20.69 3.30
N ALA A 396 4.98 -21.12 2.42
CA ALA A 396 4.69 -21.62 1.09
C ALA A 396 4.18 -23.07 1.06
N GLY A 397 4.22 -23.79 2.20
CA GLY A 397 3.87 -25.21 2.28
C GLY A 397 4.87 -26.13 1.57
N GLN A 398 6.13 -25.73 1.49
CA GLN A 398 7.19 -26.44 0.76
C GLN A 398 8.28 -26.93 1.71
N ILE A 399 9.12 -27.85 1.22
CA ILE A 399 10.31 -28.32 1.93
C ILE A 399 11.53 -27.97 1.08
N ILE A 400 12.37 -27.09 1.63
CA ILE A 400 13.64 -26.68 1.02
C ILE A 400 14.73 -26.77 2.10
N HIS A 401 15.86 -27.36 1.75
CA HIS A 401 16.99 -27.57 2.64
C HIS A 401 17.92 -26.36 2.60
N TYR A 402 17.89 -25.55 3.66
CA TYR A 402 18.70 -24.34 3.76
C TYR A 402 19.95 -24.52 4.60
N ILE A 403 21.09 -24.16 4.01
CA ILE A 403 22.43 -24.35 4.56
C ILE A 403 23.09 -22.97 4.68
N ASN A 404 23.43 -22.58 5.91
CA ASN A 404 24.23 -21.39 6.13
C ASN A 404 25.71 -21.73 5.92
N ARG A 405 26.25 -21.29 4.78
CA ARG A 405 27.64 -21.53 4.37
C ARG A 405 27.99 -20.56 3.24
N ASP A 406 29.27 -20.23 3.13
CA ASP A 406 29.81 -19.70 1.88
C ASP A 406 29.69 -20.78 0.79
N PHE A 407 29.02 -20.48 -0.33
CA PHE A 407 28.88 -21.42 -1.45
C PHE A 407 30.24 -21.93 -1.95
N PHE A 408 31.29 -21.12 -1.91
CA PHE A 408 32.63 -21.55 -2.35
C PHE A 408 33.33 -22.49 -1.37
N ARG A 409 32.71 -22.77 -0.22
CA ARG A 409 33.12 -23.78 0.77
C ARG A 409 32.02 -24.80 1.04
N PHE A 410 30.98 -24.80 0.21
CA PHE A 410 29.93 -25.80 0.24
C PHE A 410 30.50 -27.13 -0.22
N GLU A 411 29.96 -28.24 0.27
CA GLU A 411 30.27 -29.59 -0.20
C GLU A 411 28.99 -30.40 -0.18
N HIS A 412 28.77 -31.21 -1.20
CA HIS A 412 27.59 -32.06 -1.30
C HIS A 412 27.91 -33.34 -2.06
N ALA A 413 27.42 -34.48 -1.56
CA ALA A 413 27.73 -35.79 -2.13
C ALA A 413 27.00 -36.06 -3.46
N TYR A 414 25.88 -35.36 -3.70
CA TYR A 414 25.05 -35.54 -4.89
C TYR A 414 25.15 -34.33 -5.82
N LEU A 415 25.05 -34.59 -7.12
CA LEU A 415 24.98 -33.59 -8.17
C LEU A 415 23.55 -33.07 -8.33
N PHE A 416 23.41 -31.90 -8.94
CA PHE A 416 22.15 -31.23 -9.19
C PHE A 416 21.81 -31.24 -10.68
N ASP A 417 20.52 -31.34 -10.97
CA ASP A 417 19.97 -31.25 -12.32
C ASP A 417 19.76 -29.80 -12.75
N GLU A 418 19.55 -28.91 -11.77
CA GLU A 418 19.24 -27.52 -12.02
C GLU A 418 19.88 -26.58 -11.00
N VAL A 419 20.30 -25.42 -11.49
CA VAL A 419 20.60 -24.25 -10.67
C VAL A 419 19.62 -23.15 -11.03
N ILE A 420 19.01 -22.52 -10.03
CA ILE A 420 18.24 -21.29 -10.22
C ILE A 420 18.65 -20.29 -9.17
N THR A 421 19.06 -19.09 -9.59
CA THR A 421 19.62 -18.12 -8.65
C THR A 421 19.50 -16.67 -9.12
N ASP A 422 19.32 -15.77 -8.17
CA ASP A 422 19.46 -14.32 -8.36
C ASP A 422 20.91 -13.97 -8.07
N MET A 423 21.70 -13.77 -9.12
CA MET A 423 23.13 -13.60 -9.00
C MET A 423 23.47 -12.32 -8.22
N PRO A 424 24.48 -12.35 -7.32
CA PRO A 424 24.96 -11.17 -6.63
C PRO A 424 25.25 -10.01 -7.59
N PHE A 425 24.97 -8.79 -7.14
CA PHE A 425 25.23 -7.57 -7.89
C PHE A 425 25.68 -6.46 -6.96
N GLN A 426 26.16 -5.36 -7.55
CA GLN A 426 26.70 -4.24 -6.81
C GLN A 426 25.62 -3.58 -5.95
N ILE A 427 25.76 -3.67 -4.62
CA ILE A 427 24.86 -3.05 -3.65
C ILE A 427 25.68 -2.57 -2.46
N GLY A 428 25.43 -1.32 -2.04
CA GLY A 428 26.03 -0.77 -0.83
C GLY A 428 27.55 -0.69 -0.92
N ARG A 429 28.25 -1.57 -0.20
CA ARG A 429 29.72 -1.59 -0.10
C ARG A 429 30.39 -2.59 -1.04
N ILE A 430 29.62 -3.48 -1.68
CA ILE A 430 30.16 -4.44 -2.65
C ILE A 430 30.62 -3.66 -3.87
N THR A 431 31.90 -3.82 -4.25
CA THR A 431 32.50 -3.17 -5.41
C THR A 431 32.22 -3.95 -6.70
N GLU A 432 32.47 -3.34 -7.86
CA GLU A 432 32.39 -4.06 -9.14
C GLU A 432 33.43 -5.20 -9.21
N GLU A 433 34.61 -5.02 -8.62
CA GLU A 433 35.68 -6.02 -8.54
C GLU A 433 35.24 -7.23 -7.70
N ASP A 434 34.58 -7.00 -6.55
CA ASP A 434 34.02 -8.09 -5.72
C ASP A 434 32.98 -8.90 -6.51
N VAL A 435 32.12 -8.23 -7.28
CA VAL A 435 31.12 -8.90 -8.13
C VAL A 435 31.80 -9.71 -9.22
N GLU A 436 32.84 -9.17 -9.87
CA GLU A 436 33.62 -9.88 -10.88
C GLU A 436 34.26 -11.16 -10.30
N GLU A 437 34.89 -11.08 -9.13
CA GLU A 437 35.48 -12.24 -8.43
C GLU A 437 34.42 -13.32 -8.13
N ILE A 438 33.24 -12.90 -7.65
CA ILE A 438 32.13 -13.83 -7.36
C ILE A 438 31.71 -14.58 -8.62
N TYR A 439 31.58 -13.90 -9.78
CA TYR A 439 31.16 -14.55 -11.03
C TYR A 439 32.23 -15.53 -11.53
N GLU A 440 33.52 -15.14 -11.48
CA GLU A 440 34.61 -16.03 -11.88
C GLU A 440 34.63 -17.31 -11.02
N ARG A 441 34.60 -17.14 -9.70
CA ARG A 441 34.60 -18.27 -8.75
C ARG A 441 33.33 -19.11 -8.86
N PHE A 442 32.19 -18.49 -9.13
CA PHE A 442 30.91 -19.18 -9.32
C PHE A 442 30.98 -20.15 -10.50
N PHE A 443 31.37 -19.68 -11.69
CA PHE A 443 31.45 -20.55 -12.86
C PHE A 443 32.51 -21.63 -12.71
N HIS A 444 33.62 -21.35 -12.01
CA HIS A 444 34.61 -22.38 -11.70
C HIS A 444 34.00 -23.46 -10.80
N SER A 445 33.42 -23.08 -9.67
CA SER A 445 32.98 -24.01 -8.62
C SER A 445 31.70 -24.76 -8.98
N ILE A 446 30.74 -24.11 -9.66
CA ILE A 446 29.42 -24.72 -9.93
C ILE A 446 29.53 -25.98 -10.80
N SER A 447 30.56 -26.09 -11.63
CA SER A 447 30.81 -27.23 -12.52
C SER A 447 30.90 -28.57 -11.79
N ASP A 448 31.33 -28.57 -10.53
CA ASP A 448 31.54 -29.76 -9.71
C ASP A 448 30.24 -30.27 -9.07
N TYR A 449 29.18 -29.45 -9.12
CA TYR A 449 27.88 -29.74 -8.52
C TYR A 449 26.83 -30.15 -9.55
N LEU A 450 27.14 -30.20 -10.85
CA LEU A 450 26.15 -30.36 -11.90
C LEU A 450 26.25 -31.69 -12.63
N ASN A 451 25.09 -32.30 -12.86
CA ASN A 451 24.95 -33.38 -13.83
C ASN A 451 25.33 -32.87 -15.24
N PRO A 452 25.80 -33.74 -16.16
CA PRO A 452 26.19 -33.33 -17.51
C PRO A 452 25.12 -32.54 -18.28
N ASP A 453 23.84 -32.92 -18.12
CA ASP A 453 22.68 -32.28 -18.75
C ASP A 453 21.98 -31.25 -17.84
N ALA A 454 22.71 -30.66 -16.89
CA ALA A 454 22.11 -29.71 -15.97
C ALA A 454 21.74 -28.39 -16.66
N LEU A 455 20.64 -27.78 -16.19
CA LEU A 455 20.19 -26.46 -16.62
C LEU A 455 20.55 -25.43 -15.55
N MET A 456 21.25 -24.37 -15.93
CA MET A 456 21.44 -23.20 -15.07
C MET A 456 20.49 -22.07 -15.51
N ILE A 457 19.79 -21.48 -14.56
CA ILE A 457 18.82 -20.40 -14.72
C ILE A 457 19.31 -19.22 -13.87
N LEU A 458 19.94 -18.24 -14.52
CA LEU A 458 20.53 -17.09 -13.82
C LEU A 458 19.67 -15.85 -14.06
N TYR A 459 19.16 -15.26 -12.99
CA TYR A 459 18.70 -13.87 -13.02
C TYR A 459 19.90 -12.99 -12.68
N SER A 460 20.29 -12.08 -13.57
CA SER A 460 21.52 -11.31 -13.40
C SER A 460 21.41 -9.89 -13.95
N HIS A 461 22.06 -8.96 -13.24
CA HIS A 461 22.29 -7.57 -13.65
C HIS A 461 23.59 -7.38 -14.46
N ASN A 462 24.41 -8.43 -14.62
CA ASN A 462 25.74 -8.36 -15.21
C ASN A 462 25.88 -9.42 -16.31
N LYS A 463 25.14 -9.24 -17.40
CA LYS A 463 25.14 -10.19 -18.53
C LYS A 463 26.54 -10.35 -19.12
N GLU A 464 27.31 -9.27 -19.18
CA GLU A 464 28.67 -9.24 -19.72
C GLU A 464 29.62 -10.14 -18.91
N LEU A 465 29.44 -10.22 -17.59
CA LEU A 465 30.25 -11.13 -16.74
C LEU A 465 29.88 -12.59 -17.00
N VAL A 466 28.59 -12.88 -17.23
CA VAL A 466 28.16 -14.24 -17.63
C VAL A 466 28.76 -14.62 -18.98
N GLU A 467 28.70 -13.72 -19.97
CA GLU A 467 29.29 -13.93 -21.30
C GLU A 467 30.82 -14.11 -21.24
N ARG A 468 31.49 -13.46 -20.28
CA ARG A 468 32.94 -13.56 -20.07
C ARG A 468 33.38 -14.86 -19.39
N PHE A 469 32.72 -15.26 -18.31
CA PHE A 469 33.19 -16.36 -17.45
C PHE A 469 32.55 -17.71 -17.75
N ALA A 470 31.29 -17.76 -18.18
CA ALA A 470 30.62 -19.02 -18.47
C ALA A 470 31.40 -19.90 -19.48
N PRO A 471 31.94 -19.36 -20.60
CA PRO A 471 32.71 -20.16 -21.56
C PRO A 471 34.01 -20.74 -21.01
N ARG A 472 34.65 -20.07 -20.03
CA ARG A 472 35.89 -20.55 -19.40
C ARG A 472 35.66 -21.85 -18.64
N SER A 473 34.46 -22.05 -18.11
CA SER A 473 34.03 -23.29 -17.44
C SER A 473 33.18 -24.19 -18.32
N ARG A 474 33.31 -24.07 -19.65
CA ARG A 474 32.57 -24.86 -20.66
C ARG A 474 31.05 -24.69 -20.62
N PHE A 475 30.51 -23.60 -20.07
CA PHE A 475 29.09 -23.28 -20.22
C PHE A 475 28.85 -22.39 -21.44
N TYR A 476 27.65 -22.43 -21.98
CA TYR A 476 27.19 -21.47 -22.98
C TYR A 476 25.77 -21.01 -22.68
N ILE A 477 25.47 -19.78 -23.06
CA ILE A 477 24.12 -19.23 -22.97
C ILE A 477 23.27 -19.88 -24.05
N TYR A 478 22.35 -20.74 -23.62
CA TYR A 478 21.40 -21.45 -24.45
C TYR A 478 20.20 -20.56 -24.83
N LYS A 479 19.71 -19.73 -23.89
CA LYS A 479 18.63 -18.76 -24.12
C LYS A 479 18.83 -17.52 -23.23
N SER A 480 18.41 -16.36 -23.72
CA SER A 480 18.52 -15.08 -23.00
C SER A 480 17.22 -14.30 -23.11
N PHE A 481 16.72 -13.80 -21.99
CA PHE A 481 15.50 -13.01 -21.88
C PHE A 481 15.83 -11.65 -21.24
N GLU A 482 15.61 -10.55 -21.95
CA GLU A 482 15.80 -9.19 -21.40
C GLU A 482 14.61 -8.84 -20.50
N ILE A 483 14.84 -8.79 -19.18
CA ILE A 483 13.83 -8.41 -18.19
C ILE A 483 13.69 -6.89 -18.11
N SER A 484 14.81 -6.16 -18.11
CA SER A 484 14.80 -4.70 -17.98
C SER A 484 16.03 -4.10 -18.66
N LYS A 485 15.85 -3.49 -19.83
CA LYS A 485 16.91 -2.73 -20.50
C LYS A 485 17.48 -1.60 -19.64
N LYS A 486 16.61 -0.97 -18.83
CA LYS A 486 17.02 0.16 -17.97
C LYS A 486 17.94 -0.29 -16.84
N GLU A 487 17.70 -1.49 -16.30
CA GLU A 487 18.43 -2.03 -15.14
C GLU A 487 19.50 -3.05 -15.55
N GLY A 488 19.70 -3.27 -16.85
CA GLY A 488 20.64 -4.26 -17.37
C GLY A 488 20.32 -5.69 -16.97
N THR A 489 19.04 -6.01 -16.71
CA THR A 489 18.65 -7.27 -16.07
C THR A 489 18.17 -8.31 -17.07
N TYR A 490 18.68 -9.53 -16.94
CA TYR A 490 18.38 -10.65 -17.84
C TYR A 490 18.11 -11.94 -17.06
N VAL A 491 17.27 -12.79 -17.65
CA VAL A 491 17.23 -14.22 -17.31
C VAL A 491 18.00 -14.98 -18.38
N LEU A 492 19.02 -15.71 -17.96
CA LEU A 492 19.94 -16.44 -18.82
C LEU A 492 19.81 -17.93 -18.51
N LEU A 493 19.53 -18.72 -19.55
CA LEU A 493 19.53 -20.17 -19.47
C LEU A 493 20.85 -20.67 -20.03
N LEU A 494 21.60 -21.44 -19.25
CA LEU A 494 22.89 -21.99 -19.66
C LEU A 494 22.90 -23.51 -19.58
N ARG A 495 23.72 -24.11 -20.44
CA ARG A 495 24.05 -25.54 -20.43
C ARG A 495 25.55 -25.73 -20.54
N ARG A 496 26.03 -26.88 -20.08
CA ARG A 496 27.42 -27.29 -20.25
C ARG A 496 27.64 -27.78 -21.69
N ARG A 497 28.78 -27.45 -22.29
CA ARG A 497 29.26 -28.06 -23.53
C ARG A 497 29.73 -29.48 -23.20
N GLY A 498 29.21 -30.45 -23.95
CA GLY A 498 29.64 -31.85 -23.88
C GLY A 498 31.11 -32.05 -24.20
#